data_AF-A0A1Q7WLY4-F1
#
_entry.id   AF-A0A1Q7WLY4-F1
#
_cell.length_a   1.000
_cell.length_b   1.000
_cell.length_c   1.000
_cell.angle_alpha   90.00
_cell.angle_beta   90.00
_cell.angle_gamma   90.00
#
_symmetry.space_group_name_H-M   'P 1'
#
loop_
_entity.id
_entity.type
_entity.pdbx_description
1 polymer ?
#
loop_
_entity_poly.entity_id
_entity_poly.type
_entity_poly.pdbx_seq_one_letter_code
_entity_poly.pdbx_strand_id
1 'polypeptide(L)'
;MRQVTERFPNVSAIPVREGLEAVARVIGTIGAALRLVALITLAAGILVLGGAVAAGHRRRVYDAVVLKVLGATRGAIAAAFLIEHGLLGLVTALVAAGLGTLAAYALVTGPMRSEWVFLPMPLAAILGLAVVLTLVFGFAGTWRALGAKPAAYLRNE
;
A
#
# COMPACT_ATOMS: atom_id res chain seq x y z
N MET A 1 -7.23 -6.32 -49.32
CA MET A 1 -7.74 -4.94 -49.25
C MET A 1 -7.67 -4.18 -50.60
N ARG A 2 -7.89 -4.85 -51.74
CA ARG A 2 -7.93 -4.17 -53.06
C ARG A 2 -9.21 -4.41 -53.87
N GLN A 3 -10.11 -5.27 -53.41
CA GLN A 3 -11.33 -5.64 -54.16
C GLN A 3 -12.64 -5.03 -53.61
N VAL A 4 -12.59 -4.26 -52.52
CA VAL A 4 -13.78 -3.65 -51.90
C VAL A 4 -13.91 -2.14 -52.26
N THR A 5 -12.88 -1.55 -52.87
CA THR A 5 -12.79 -0.09 -53.05
C THR A 5 -13.43 0.42 -54.36
N GLU A 6 -13.92 -0.46 -55.24
CA GLU A 6 -14.42 -0.02 -56.55
C GLU A 6 -15.89 0.45 -56.55
N ARG A 7 -16.64 0.32 -55.43
CA ARG A 7 -18.11 0.53 -55.46
C ARG A 7 -18.66 1.71 -54.66
N PHE A 8 -17.84 2.43 -53.90
CA PHE A 8 -18.32 3.59 -53.12
C PHE A 8 -17.27 4.73 -53.06
N PRO A 9 -17.19 5.61 -54.08
CA PRO A 9 -16.24 6.72 -54.14
C PRO A 9 -16.55 7.88 -53.17
N ASN A 10 -17.51 7.72 -52.25
CA ASN A 10 -17.94 8.75 -51.29
C ASN A 10 -17.82 8.33 -49.82
N VAL A 11 -17.11 7.24 -49.52
CA VAL A 11 -16.83 6.83 -48.13
C VAL A 11 -15.44 7.35 -47.75
N SER A 12 -15.40 8.53 -47.13
CA SER A 12 -14.26 8.93 -46.31
C SER A 12 -14.11 7.93 -45.17
N ALA A 13 -13.19 6.98 -45.32
CA ALA A 13 -12.75 6.12 -44.24
C ALA A 13 -11.94 6.97 -43.25
N ILE A 14 -12.63 7.70 -42.35
CA ILE A 14 -11.97 8.38 -41.23
C ILE A 14 -11.24 7.29 -40.44
N PRO A 15 -9.90 7.32 -40.34
CA PRO A 15 -9.16 6.28 -39.64
C PRO A 15 -9.46 6.39 -38.14
N VAL A 16 -10.47 5.67 -37.66
CA VAL A 16 -10.83 5.60 -36.23
C VAL A 16 -9.64 5.13 -35.38
N ARG A 17 -8.68 4.43 -36.02
CA ARG A 17 -7.40 4.01 -35.44
C ARG A 17 -6.59 5.17 -34.86
N GLU A 18 -6.47 6.29 -35.57
CA GLU A 18 -5.67 7.44 -35.11
C GLU A 18 -6.31 8.12 -33.90
N GLY A 19 -7.65 8.18 -33.88
CA GLY A 19 -8.42 8.66 -32.73
C GLY A 19 -8.29 7.75 -31.51
N LEU A 20 -8.39 6.43 -31.70
CA LEU A 20 -8.20 5.42 -30.65
C LEU A 20 -6.78 5.45 -30.07
N GLU A 21 -5.76 5.60 -30.91
CA GLU A 21 -4.37 5.73 -30.47
C GLU A 21 -4.15 7.01 -29.66
N ALA A 22 -4.77 8.13 -30.04
CA ALA A 22 -4.71 9.36 -29.26
C ALA A 22 -5.31 9.18 -27.86
N VAL A 23 -6.49 8.56 -27.76
CA VAL A 23 -7.13 8.26 -26.47
C VAL A 23 -6.28 7.30 -25.64
N ALA A 24 -5.75 6.23 -26.24
CA ALA A 24 -4.87 5.29 -25.55
C ALA A 24 -3.60 5.96 -24.99
N ARG A 25 -3.01 6.89 -25.75
CA ARG A 25 -1.86 7.70 -25.27
C ARG A 25 -2.23 8.56 -24.07
N VAL A 26 -3.38 9.25 -24.10
CA VAL A 26 -3.83 10.08 -22.97
C VAL A 26 -4.06 9.24 -21.72
N ILE A 27 -4.76 8.12 -21.84
CA ILE A 27 -4.99 7.20 -20.72
C ILE A 27 -3.65 6.64 -20.19
N GLY A 28 -2.73 6.31 -21.09
CA GLY A 28 -1.39 5.86 -20.73
C GLY A 28 -0.60 6.89 -19.92
N THR A 29 -0.62 8.16 -20.34
CA THR A 29 0.04 9.26 -19.63
C THR A 29 -0.56 9.51 -18.26
N ILE A 30 -1.89 9.48 -18.12
CA ILE A 30 -2.57 9.60 -16.83
C ILE A 30 -2.17 8.43 -15.91
N GLY A 31 -2.14 7.21 -16.44
CA GLY A 31 -1.69 6.03 -15.70
C GLY A 31 -0.23 6.16 -15.21
N ALA A 32 0.66 6.70 -16.04
CA ALA A 32 2.05 6.96 -15.65
C ALA A 32 2.16 8.02 -14.55
N ALA A 33 1.38 9.10 -14.65
CA ALA A 33 1.35 10.15 -13.63
C ALA A 33 0.85 9.61 -12.28
N LEU A 34 -0.24 8.82 -12.28
CA LEU A 34 -0.77 8.21 -11.06
C LEU A 34 0.24 7.24 -10.41
N ARG A 35 1.00 6.48 -11.22
CA ARG A 35 2.08 5.62 -10.70
C ARG A 35 3.18 6.42 -10.02
N LEU A 36 3.60 7.55 -10.61
CA LEU A 36 4.60 8.43 -9.99
C LEU A 36 4.09 9.01 -8.67
N VAL A 37 2.85 9.48 -8.62
CA VAL A 37 2.22 9.99 -7.40
C VAL A 37 2.19 8.89 -6.33
N ALA A 38 1.76 7.68 -6.68
CA ALA A 38 1.72 6.56 -5.76
C ALA A 38 3.11 6.23 -5.17
N LEU A 39 4.16 6.23 -6.00
CA LEU A 39 5.54 6.00 -5.53
C LEU A 39 6.00 7.07 -4.55
N ILE A 40 5.72 8.35 -4.82
CA ILE A 40 6.07 9.45 -3.92
C ILE A 40 5.29 9.33 -2.60
N THR A 41 3.99 9.05 -2.66
CA THR A 41 3.16 8.85 -1.46
C THR A 41 3.66 7.66 -0.61
N LEU A 42 4.06 6.56 -1.25
CA LEU A 42 4.65 5.41 -0.55
C LEU A 42 5.97 5.79 0.12
N ALA A 43 6.86 6.50 -0.57
CA ALA A 43 8.13 6.96 -0.01
C ALA A 43 7.91 7.86 1.22
N ALA A 44 6.98 8.81 1.13
CA ALA A 44 6.60 9.68 2.23
C ALA A 44 6.02 8.88 3.41
N GLY A 45 5.14 7.92 3.15
CA GLY A 45 4.56 7.05 4.17
C GLY A 45 5.62 6.25 4.94
N ILE A 46 6.58 5.65 4.22
CA ILE A 46 7.70 4.91 4.82
C ILE A 46 8.54 5.83 5.72
N LEU A 47 8.80 7.06 5.28
CA LEU A 47 9.56 8.04 6.05
C LEU A 47 8.84 8.43 7.35
N VAL A 48 7.52 8.69 7.28
CA VAL A 48 6.67 9.00 8.44
C VAL A 48 6.64 7.83 9.43
N LEU A 49 6.44 6.60 8.95
CA LEU A 49 6.47 5.40 9.78
C LEU A 49 7.83 5.22 10.45
N GLY A 50 8.93 5.41 9.72
CA GLY A 50 10.28 5.39 10.27
C GLY A 50 10.47 6.40 11.40
N GLY A 51 9.96 7.63 11.23
CA GLY A 51 9.97 8.67 12.26
C GLY A 51 9.13 8.31 13.49
N ALA A 52 7.92 7.80 13.30
CA ALA A 52 7.05 7.38 14.40
C ALA A 52 7.66 6.23 15.23
N VAL A 53 8.29 5.25 14.56
CA VAL A 53 9.00 4.15 15.22
C VAL A 53 10.23 4.67 16.00
N ALA A 54 10.98 5.61 15.44
CA ALA A 54 12.13 6.22 16.14
C ALA A 54 11.69 6.97 17.41
N ALA A 55 10.54 7.65 17.37
CA ALA A 55 9.98 8.36 18.53
C ALA A 55 9.43 7.43 19.63
N GLY A 56 8.81 6.29 19.26
CA GLY A 56 8.18 5.35 20.20
C GLY A 56 9.14 4.45 21.00
N HIS A 57 10.44 4.58 20.76
CA HIS A 57 11.46 3.64 21.23
C HIS A 57 11.65 3.61 22.75
N ARG A 58 11.49 4.74 23.44
CA ARG A 58 11.79 4.84 24.88
C ARG A 58 10.76 4.15 25.79
N ARG A 59 9.52 3.99 25.33
CA ARG A 59 8.41 3.50 26.18
C ARG A 59 8.30 1.98 26.20
N ARG A 60 8.60 1.30 25.07
CA ARG A 60 8.51 -0.17 24.94
C ARG A 60 9.63 -0.94 25.63
N VAL A 61 10.78 -0.29 25.88
CA VAL A 61 11.91 -0.90 26.62
C VAL A 61 11.52 -1.14 28.08
N TYR A 62 10.72 -0.27 28.69
CA TYR A 62 10.29 -0.39 30.08
C TYR A 62 9.34 -1.60 30.27
N ASP A 63 8.34 -1.76 29.41
CA ASP A 63 7.37 -2.87 29.49
C ASP A 63 8.03 -4.23 29.22
N ALA A 64 8.96 -4.30 28.27
CA ALA A 64 9.69 -5.53 27.96
C ALA A 64 10.61 -5.97 29.11
N VAL A 65 11.16 -5.03 29.88
CA VAL A 65 11.97 -5.33 31.07
C VAL A 65 11.09 -5.83 32.21
N VAL A 66 9.93 -5.20 32.45
CA VAL A 66 8.97 -5.64 33.48
C VAL A 66 8.46 -7.07 33.21
N LEU A 67 8.12 -7.41 31.96
CA LEU A 67 7.70 -8.77 31.58
C LEU A 67 8.82 -9.81 31.73
N LYS A 68 10.08 -9.42 31.51
CA LYS A 68 11.25 -10.28 31.70
C LYS A 68 11.50 -10.59 33.17
N VAL A 69 11.28 -9.61 34.06
CA VAL A 69 11.40 -9.78 35.52
C VAL A 69 10.33 -10.74 36.06
N LEU A 70 9.17 -10.84 35.38
CA LEU A 70 8.11 -11.80 35.68
C LEU A 70 8.32 -13.20 35.07
N GLY A 71 9.43 -13.45 34.36
CA GLY A 71 9.80 -14.79 33.87
C GLY A 71 9.32 -15.16 32.45
N ALA A 72 8.84 -14.20 31.66
CA ALA A 72 8.38 -14.48 30.29
C ALA A 72 9.55 -14.88 29.36
N THR A 73 9.41 -16.02 28.68
CA THR A 73 10.36 -16.48 27.65
C THR A 73 10.30 -15.61 26.40
N ARG A 74 11.42 -15.47 25.68
CA ARG A 74 11.55 -14.63 24.46
C ARG A 74 10.48 -14.95 23.40
N GLY A 75 10.00 -16.19 23.35
CA GLY A 75 8.95 -16.63 22.44
C GLY A 75 7.56 -16.12 22.81
N ALA A 76 7.23 -16.00 24.09
CA ALA A 76 5.93 -15.47 24.53
C ALA A 76 5.78 -13.98 24.20
N ILE A 77 6.86 -13.21 24.35
CA ILE A 77 6.91 -11.79 23.98
C ILE A 77 6.75 -11.64 22.46
N ALA A 78 7.46 -12.46 21.67
CA ALA A 78 7.33 -12.44 20.21
C ALA A 78 5.91 -12.81 19.74
N ALA A 79 5.28 -13.83 20.35
CA ALA A 79 3.92 -14.23 20.02
C ALA A 79 2.88 -13.15 20.36
N ALA A 80 2.98 -12.52 21.53
CA ALA A 80 2.09 -11.43 21.92
C ALA A 80 2.18 -10.24 20.96
N PHE A 81 3.39 -9.82 20.59
CA PHE A 81 3.58 -8.75 19.62
C PHE A 81 3.10 -9.12 18.21
N LEU A 82 3.25 -10.39 17.81
CA LEU A 82 2.77 -10.86 16.51
C LEU A 82 1.24 -10.81 16.44
N ILE A 83 0.55 -11.17 17.53
CA ILE A 83 -0.91 -11.10 17.62
C ILE A 83 -1.37 -9.64 17.62
N GLU A 84 -0.75 -8.76 18.41
CA GLU A 84 -1.12 -7.34 18.49
C GLU A 84 -0.94 -6.62 17.15
N HIS A 85 0.25 -6.74 16.53
CA HIS A 85 0.51 -6.14 15.23
C HIS A 85 -0.28 -6.82 14.11
N GLY A 86 -0.53 -8.12 14.22
CA GLY A 86 -1.41 -8.86 13.31
C GLY A 86 -2.83 -8.32 13.33
N LEU A 87 -3.40 -8.09 14.52
CA LEU A 87 -4.73 -7.48 14.67
C LEU A 87 -4.78 -6.05 14.14
N LEU A 88 -3.80 -5.21 14.49
CA LEU A 88 -3.73 -3.84 13.99
C LEU A 88 -3.58 -3.79 12.46
N GLY A 89 -2.75 -4.68 11.90
CA GLY A 89 -2.58 -4.79 10.46
C GLY A 89 -3.84 -5.27 9.76
N LEU A 90 -4.56 -6.23 10.34
CA LEU A 90 -5.82 -6.73 9.79
C LEU A 90 -6.90 -5.65 9.79
N VAL A 91 -7.06 -4.92 10.90
CA VAL A 91 -8.01 -3.79 10.98
C VAL A 91 -7.66 -2.70 9.98
N THR A 92 -6.38 -2.33 9.89
CA THR A 92 -5.91 -1.32 8.94
C THR A 92 -6.15 -1.76 7.49
N ALA A 93 -5.88 -3.02 7.16
CA ALA A 93 -6.11 -3.58 5.83
C ALA A 93 -7.60 -3.59 5.46
N LEU A 94 -8.50 -3.93 6.39
CA LEU A 94 -9.95 -3.88 6.16
C LEU A 94 -10.43 -2.46 5.89
N VAL A 95 -9.97 -1.48 6.69
CA VAL A 95 -10.31 -0.07 6.51
C VAL A 95 -9.79 0.44 5.16
N ALA A 96 -8.54 0.12 4.82
CA ALA A 96 -7.95 0.48 3.53
C ALA A 96 -8.69 -0.17 2.35
N ALA A 97 -9.09 -1.43 2.47
CA ALA A 97 -9.88 -2.14 1.46
C ALA A 97 -11.23 -1.45 1.21
N GLY A 98 -11.94 -1.12 2.30
CA GLY A 98 -13.22 -0.43 2.24
C GLY A 98 -13.10 0.96 1.60
N LEU A 99 -12.19 1.79 2.09
CA LEU A 99 -11.97 3.14 1.57
C LEU A 99 -11.47 3.13 0.11
N GLY A 100 -10.53 2.24 -0.22
CA GLY A 100 -10.00 2.11 -1.57
C GLY A 100 -11.06 1.65 -2.57
N THR A 101 -11.90 0.68 -2.18
CA THR A 101 -13.01 0.21 -3.02
C THR A 101 -14.07 1.29 -3.19
N LEU A 102 -14.41 2.02 -2.12
CA LEU A 102 -15.35 3.15 -2.18
C LEU A 102 -14.82 4.27 -3.08
N ALA A 103 -13.55 4.64 -2.95
CA ALA A 103 -12.92 5.65 -3.78
C ALA A 103 -12.88 5.24 -5.25
N ALA A 104 -12.54 3.97 -5.53
CA ALA A 104 -12.57 3.42 -6.89
C ALA A 104 -14.00 3.43 -7.47
N TYR A 105 -14.99 3.03 -6.68
CA TYR A 105 -16.40 3.06 -7.08
C TYR A 105 -16.86 4.49 -7.40
N ALA A 106 -16.58 5.46 -6.52
CA ALA A 106 -16.97 6.86 -6.71
C ALA A 106 -16.28 7.50 -7.93
N LEU A 107 -15.01 7.16 -8.18
CA LEU A 107 -14.27 7.66 -9.33
C LEU A 107 -14.80 7.09 -10.65
N VAL A 108 -15.13 5.80 -10.68
CA VAL A 108 -15.63 5.11 -11.89
C VAL A 108 -17.07 5.54 -12.22
N THR A 109 -17.96 5.60 -11.22
CA THR A 109 -19.37 5.96 -11.42
C THR A 109 -19.59 7.47 -11.61
N GLY A 110 -18.73 8.32 -11.03
CA GLY A 110 -18.81 9.76 -11.19
C GLY A 110 -18.13 10.25 -12.47
N PRO A 111 -16.88 10.74 -12.40
CA PRO A 111 -16.23 11.43 -13.52
C PRO A 111 -15.96 10.53 -14.73
N MET A 112 -15.79 9.22 -14.55
CA MET A 112 -15.45 8.31 -15.65
C MET A 112 -16.67 7.73 -16.39
N ARG A 113 -17.89 7.84 -15.82
CA ARG A 113 -19.17 7.30 -16.34
C ARG A 113 -19.03 5.93 -17.04
N SER A 114 -18.18 5.07 -16.49
CA SER A 114 -17.81 3.77 -17.06
C SER A 114 -18.40 2.64 -16.21
N GLU A 115 -18.58 1.46 -16.81
CA GLU A 115 -19.07 0.29 -16.09
C GLU A 115 -18.04 -0.13 -15.04
N TRP A 116 -18.49 -0.26 -13.78
CA TRP A 116 -17.63 -0.71 -12.70
C TRP A 116 -17.34 -2.20 -12.86
N VAL A 117 -16.11 -2.52 -13.21
CA VAL A 117 -15.61 -3.89 -13.26
C VAL A 117 -14.87 -4.18 -11.98
N PHE A 118 -15.32 -5.18 -11.23
CA PHE A 118 -14.57 -5.66 -10.08
C PHE A 118 -13.40 -6.49 -10.56
N LEU A 119 -12.18 -6.02 -10.34
CA LEU A 119 -10.97 -6.81 -10.56
C LEU A 119 -10.48 -7.36 -9.21
N PRO A 120 -10.83 -8.62 -8.86
CA PRO A 120 -10.44 -9.20 -7.57
C PRO A 120 -8.94 -9.47 -7.48
N MET A 121 -8.27 -9.75 -8.59
CA MET A 121 -6.84 -10.11 -8.60
C MET A 121 -5.91 -8.95 -8.19
N PRO A 122 -6.02 -7.73 -8.77
CA PRO A 122 -5.26 -6.56 -8.31
C PRO A 122 -5.61 -6.17 -6.87
N LEU A 123 -6.88 -6.28 -6.48
CA LEU A 123 -7.31 -6.01 -5.11
C LEU A 123 -6.63 -6.96 -4.13
N ALA A 124 -6.67 -8.27 -4.38
CA ALA A 124 -6.01 -9.28 -3.57
C ALA A 124 -4.48 -9.07 -3.52
N ALA A 125 -3.86 -8.70 -4.64
CA ALA A 125 -2.43 -8.40 -4.68
C ALA A 125 -2.06 -7.18 -3.82
N ILE A 126 -2.83 -6.10 -3.88
CA ILE A 126 -2.60 -4.87 -3.08
C ILE A 126 -2.86 -5.14 -1.61
N LEU A 127 -3.93 -5.87 -1.27
CA LEU A 127 -4.22 -6.25 0.12
C LEU A 127 -3.16 -7.19 0.70
N GLY A 128 -2.74 -8.19 -0.08
CA GLY A 128 -1.65 -9.08 0.29
C GLY A 128 -0.35 -8.31 0.52
N LEU A 129 -0.01 -7.39 -0.40
CA LEU A 129 1.15 -6.52 -0.25
C LEU A 129 1.04 -5.63 1.01
N ALA A 130 -0.13 -5.03 1.26
CA ALA A 130 -0.35 -4.21 2.44
C ALA A 130 -0.15 -5.00 3.74
N VAL A 131 -0.74 -6.20 3.84
CA VAL A 131 -0.57 -7.09 5.01
C VAL A 131 0.90 -7.49 5.19
N VAL A 132 1.58 -7.89 4.12
CA VAL A 132 3.02 -8.22 4.17
C VAL A 132 3.84 -7.01 4.61
N LEU A 133 3.59 -5.82 4.07
CA LEU A 133 4.29 -4.60 4.47
C LEU A 133 4.01 -4.26 5.94
N THR A 134 2.76 -4.35 6.42
CA THR A 134 2.45 -4.10 7.82
C THR A 134 3.14 -5.10 8.75
N LEU A 135 3.19 -6.39 8.38
CA LEU A 135 3.94 -7.40 9.13
C LEU A 135 5.44 -7.10 9.14
N VAL A 136 6.03 -6.75 7.99
CA VAL A 136 7.46 -6.42 7.88
C VAL A 136 7.79 -5.16 8.67
N PHE A 137 7.00 -4.09 8.54
CA PHE A 137 7.22 -2.85 9.30
C PHE A 137 6.94 -3.02 10.79
N GLY A 138 5.92 -3.78 11.19
CA GLY A 138 5.63 -4.11 12.59
C GLY A 138 6.74 -4.95 13.21
N PHE A 139 7.23 -5.96 12.49
CA PHE A 139 8.35 -6.79 12.93
C PHE A 139 9.67 -6.00 12.97
N ALA A 140 9.98 -5.20 11.95
CA ALA A 140 11.15 -4.33 11.93
C ALA A 140 11.12 -3.28 13.05
N GLY A 141 9.95 -2.69 13.33
CA GLY A 141 9.75 -1.79 14.46
C GLY A 141 10.02 -2.49 15.80
N THR A 142 9.60 -3.74 15.94
CA THR A 142 9.81 -4.56 17.15
C THR A 142 11.26 -5.04 17.29
N TRP A 143 11.90 -5.49 16.21
CA TRP A 143 13.32 -5.89 16.20
C TRP A 143 14.26 -4.72 16.47
N ARG A 144 13.93 -3.54 15.94
CA ARG A 144 14.69 -2.32 16.24
C ARG A 144 14.46 -1.90 17.69
N ALA A 145 13.23 -1.96 18.20
CA ALA A 145 12.90 -1.71 19.61
C ALA A 145 13.59 -2.68 20.60
N LEU A 146 13.77 -3.94 20.24
CA LEU A 146 14.55 -4.91 21.02
C LEU A 146 16.08 -4.77 20.86
N GLY A 147 16.52 -4.18 19.74
CA GLY A 147 17.94 -4.05 19.38
C GLY A 147 18.67 -2.87 20.01
N ALA A 148 17.97 -1.92 20.64
CA ALA A 148 18.65 -0.89 21.41
C ALA A 148 19.20 -1.47 22.72
N LYS A 149 20.53 -1.57 22.75
CA LYS A 149 21.31 -1.93 23.93
C LYS A 149 20.97 -0.96 25.08
N PRO A 150 20.45 -1.46 26.23
CA PRO A 150 20.10 -0.65 27.40
C PRO A 150 21.28 -0.03 28.15
N ALA A 151 22.47 0.03 27.55
CA ALA A 151 23.72 0.35 28.25
C ALA A 151 24.16 1.82 28.12
N ALA A 152 23.51 2.63 27.27
CA ALA A 152 23.96 4.00 27.01
C ALA A 152 23.32 5.07 27.93
N TYR A 153 22.25 4.73 28.66
CA TYR A 153 21.50 5.70 29.48
C TYR A 153 21.87 5.72 30.96
N LEU A 154 22.74 4.82 31.43
CA LEU A 154 23.20 4.78 32.83
C LEU A 154 24.58 5.41 33.05
N ARG A 155 25.12 6.16 32.07
CA ARG A 155 26.44 6.82 32.20
C ARG A 155 26.37 8.35 32.31
N ASN A 156 25.16 8.89 32.45
CA ASN A 156 24.91 10.34 32.57
C ASN A 156 23.94 10.69 33.71
N GLU A 157 23.72 9.79 34.66
CA GLU A 157 23.32 10.15 36.03
C GLU A 157 24.45 9.73 36.97
#